data_AF-A0A8J3ZF30-F1
#
_entry.id   AF-A0A8J3ZF30-F1
#
_cell.length_a   1.000
_cell.length_b   1.000
_cell.length_c   1.000
_cell.angle_alpha   90.00
_cell.angle_beta   90.00
_cell.angle_gamma   90.00
#
_symmetry.space_group_name_H-M   'P 1'
#
loop_
_entity.id
_entity.type
_entity.pdbx_description
1 polymer ?
#
loop_
_entity_poly.entity_id
_entity_poly.type
_entity_poly.pdbx_seq_one_letter_code
_entity_poly.pdbx_strand_id
1 'polypeptide(L)'
;MVDLSRAPARAGTDRPAAIRTALRRCDYRRALALLRGVTELPDGAPSPDEIAAYAQERLSRLHKRPRATTFDRDALQRVLVWLTADELRAGEQALSGEHLSRAIASFERALRIDGRGSRAALLLAMALYRSVIRELSTHDEPELNRTYTDLDQALELLDRAALDPPLRPRAAELARAVDRQRQVLARLRQRRVRSRALGEYIGRYNAFMTRYHGGRMMNSSEKSHARRSLARLSTDLGNLRRQYPVDSPEGRRLVEIAKAVADMQAKLRNIV
;
A
#
# COMPACT_ATOMS: atom_id res chain seq x y z
N MET A 1 17.38 -11.86 65.98
CA MET A 1 16.08 -12.25 65.41
C MET A 1 15.61 -11.11 64.52
N VAL A 2 15.93 -11.19 63.22
CA VAL A 2 15.53 -10.16 62.24
C VAL A 2 14.17 -10.58 61.71
N ASP A 3 13.17 -9.76 62.03
CA ASP A 3 11.81 -9.89 61.57
C ASP A 3 11.78 -9.64 60.04
N LEU A 4 11.74 -10.74 59.28
CA LEU A 4 11.51 -10.78 57.85
C LEU A 4 10.01 -10.67 57.56
N SER A 5 9.36 -9.68 58.17
CA SER A 5 8.02 -9.24 57.80
C SER A 5 8.07 -8.75 56.36
N ARG A 6 7.73 -9.69 55.46
CA ARG A 6 7.54 -9.52 54.02
C ARG A 6 6.95 -8.15 53.72
N ALA A 7 7.78 -7.29 53.17
CA ALA A 7 7.33 -6.16 52.38
C ALA A 7 6.31 -6.68 51.34
N PRO A 8 5.14 -6.04 51.19
CA PRO A 8 4.22 -6.42 50.13
C PRO A 8 4.94 -6.24 48.79
N ALA A 9 5.02 -7.34 48.04
CA ALA A 9 5.51 -7.33 46.67
C ALA A 9 4.74 -6.24 45.91
N ARG A 10 5.46 -5.20 45.47
CA ARG A 10 4.98 -4.24 44.48
C ARG A 10 4.78 -4.98 43.15
N ALA A 11 3.70 -5.72 43.05
CA ALA A 11 3.22 -6.38 41.83
C ALA A 11 1.95 -5.67 41.33
N GLY A 12 1.96 -4.34 41.38
CA GLY A 12 0.90 -3.48 40.82
C GLY A 12 1.08 -3.25 39.31
N THR A 13 1.53 -4.25 38.56
CA THR A 13 1.44 -4.21 37.10
C THR A 13 0.02 -4.61 36.74
N ASP A 14 -0.68 -3.75 35.99
CA ASP A 14 -2.03 -3.95 35.48
C ASP A 14 -2.15 -5.34 34.82
N ARG A 15 -2.59 -6.31 35.63
CA ARG A 15 -2.60 -7.74 35.30
C ARG A 15 -3.54 -8.02 34.12
N PRO A 16 -4.74 -7.42 34.02
CA PRO A 16 -5.55 -7.44 32.80
C PRO A 16 -4.78 -6.97 31.55
N ALA A 17 -4.06 -5.85 31.62
CA ALA A 17 -3.27 -5.36 30.48
C ALA A 17 -2.12 -6.33 30.11
N ALA A 18 -1.50 -6.97 31.11
CA ALA A 18 -0.46 -7.97 30.90
C ALA A 18 -1.00 -9.24 30.21
N ILE A 19 -2.19 -9.72 30.62
CA ILE A 19 -2.88 -10.86 29.98
C ILE A 19 -3.16 -10.53 28.51
N ARG A 20 -3.77 -9.35 28.27
CA ARG A 20 -4.11 -8.89 26.92
C ARG A 20 -2.87 -8.78 26.03
N THR A 21 -1.78 -8.24 26.56
CA THR A 21 -0.50 -8.12 25.86
C THR A 21 0.09 -9.49 25.51
N ALA A 22 0.05 -10.44 26.44
CA ALA A 22 0.53 -11.80 26.19
C ALA A 22 -0.27 -12.48 25.06
N LEU A 23 -1.60 -12.37 25.08
CA LEU A 23 -2.48 -12.91 24.04
C LEU A 23 -2.21 -12.28 22.67
N ARG A 24 -2.06 -10.95 22.59
CA ARG A 24 -1.72 -10.25 21.34
C ARG A 24 -0.36 -10.67 20.77
N ARG A 25 0.58 -11.05 21.63
CA ARG A 25 1.91 -11.58 21.24
C ARG A 25 1.92 -13.08 20.97
N CYS A 26 0.76 -13.73 20.96
CA CYS A 26 0.62 -15.19 20.82
C CYS A 26 1.33 -16.00 21.93
N ASP A 27 1.64 -15.37 23.07
CA ASP A 27 2.23 -16.04 24.24
C ASP A 27 1.11 -16.60 25.14
N TYR A 28 0.43 -17.62 24.62
CA TYR A 28 -0.74 -18.22 25.26
C TYR A 28 -0.39 -18.90 26.59
N ARG A 29 0.83 -19.43 26.73
CA ARG A 29 1.30 -20.04 27.99
C ARG A 29 1.44 -19.00 29.09
N ARG A 30 2.04 -17.85 28.79
CA ARG A 30 2.11 -16.73 29.73
C ARG A 30 0.74 -16.17 30.06
N ALA A 31 -0.15 -16.04 29.07
CA ALA A 31 -1.53 -15.60 29.32
C ALA A 31 -2.25 -16.52 30.32
N LEU A 32 -2.17 -17.85 30.12
CA LEU A 32 -2.74 -18.84 31.04
C LEU A 32 -2.09 -18.77 32.44
N ALA A 33 -0.78 -18.56 32.53
CA ALA A 33 -0.10 -18.40 33.82
C ALA A 33 -0.57 -17.13 34.56
N LEU A 34 -0.76 -16.02 33.84
CA LEU A 34 -1.25 -14.76 34.40
C LEU A 34 -2.71 -14.83 34.86
N LEU A 35 -3.54 -15.64 34.19
CA LEU A 35 -4.94 -15.89 34.55
C LEU A 35 -5.11 -16.71 35.83
N ARG A 36 -4.09 -17.45 36.29
CA ARG A 36 -4.19 -18.24 37.53
C ARG A 36 -4.49 -17.35 38.73
N GLY A 37 -5.59 -17.62 39.41
CA GLY A 37 -6.04 -16.86 40.57
C GLY A 37 -6.68 -15.51 40.24
N VAL A 38 -7.01 -15.24 38.97
CA VAL A 38 -7.87 -14.12 38.58
C VAL A 38 -9.32 -14.59 38.63
N THR A 39 -10.10 -14.07 39.57
CA THR A 39 -11.53 -14.39 39.70
C THR A 39 -12.41 -13.40 38.95
N GLU A 40 -11.96 -12.15 38.81
CA GLU A 40 -12.70 -11.07 38.16
C GLU A 40 -11.77 -10.21 37.31
N LEU A 41 -12.30 -9.69 36.21
CA LEU A 41 -11.64 -8.73 35.32
C LEU A 41 -12.50 -7.46 35.26
N PRO A 42 -11.93 -6.31 34.83
CA PRO A 42 -12.67 -5.06 34.72
C PRO A 42 -13.94 -5.18 33.88
N ASP A 43 -14.94 -4.35 34.16
CA ASP A 43 -16.22 -4.34 33.45
C ASP A 43 -16.05 -4.33 31.92
N GLY A 44 -16.81 -5.19 31.24
CA GLY A 44 -16.77 -5.36 29.79
C GLY A 44 -15.63 -6.26 29.28
N ALA A 45 -14.76 -6.77 30.15
CA ALA A 45 -13.86 -7.85 29.79
C ALA A 45 -14.61 -9.20 29.71
N PRO A 46 -14.16 -10.13 28.85
CA PRO A 46 -14.63 -11.52 28.89
C PRO A 46 -14.26 -12.16 30.23
N SER A 47 -15.00 -13.20 30.62
CA SER A 47 -14.69 -13.90 31.87
C SER A 47 -13.30 -14.54 31.80
N PRO A 48 -12.59 -14.72 32.94
CA PRO A 48 -11.30 -15.40 32.97
C PRO A 48 -11.34 -16.78 32.27
N ASP A 49 -12.45 -17.51 32.39
CA ASP A 49 -12.66 -18.81 31.76
C ASP A 49 -12.78 -18.71 30.24
N GLU A 50 -13.46 -17.69 29.71
CA GLU A 50 -13.53 -17.44 28.27
C GLU A 50 -12.16 -17.14 27.68
N ILE A 51 -11.36 -16.33 28.38
CA ILE A 51 -9.99 -15.99 27.96
C ILE A 51 -9.09 -17.23 28.03
N ALA A 52 -9.22 -18.03 29.09
CA ALA A 52 -8.46 -19.27 29.25
C ALA A 52 -8.80 -20.28 28.13
N ALA A 53 -10.08 -20.46 27.83
CA ALA A 53 -10.55 -21.32 26.76
C ALA A 53 -10.03 -20.86 25.39
N TYR A 54 -10.09 -19.55 25.09
CA TYR A 54 -9.49 -18.99 23.88
C TYR A 54 -7.98 -19.27 23.78
N ALA A 55 -7.23 -19.01 24.87
CA ALA A 55 -5.79 -19.25 24.90
C ALA A 55 -5.44 -20.74 24.70
N GLN A 56 -6.21 -21.63 25.33
CA GLN A 56 -6.04 -23.07 25.23
C GLN A 56 -6.37 -23.59 23.82
N GLU A 57 -7.41 -23.06 23.18
CA GLU A 57 -7.77 -23.39 21.79
C GLU A 57 -6.63 -22.99 20.85
N ARG A 58 -6.12 -21.75 20.96
CA ARG A 58 -5.01 -21.26 20.15
C ARG A 58 -3.73 -22.07 20.36
N LEU A 59 -3.41 -22.41 21.60
CA LEU A 59 -2.26 -23.26 21.92
C LEU A 59 -2.41 -24.67 21.34
N SER A 60 -3.63 -25.24 21.32
CA SER A 60 -3.90 -26.57 20.76
C SER A 60 -3.73 -26.59 19.23
N ARG A 61 -4.17 -25.53 18.55
CA ARG A 61 -3.96 -25.36 17.10
C ARG A 61 -2.47 -25.26 16.74
N LEU A 62 -1.67 -24.52 17.53
CA LEU A 62 -0.22 -24.42 17.31
C LEU A 62 0.49 -25.78 17.40
N HIS A 63 0.04 -26.67 18.30
CA HIS A 63 0.63 -28.00 18.44
C HIS A 63 0.00 -29.05 17.49
N LYS A 64 -0.80 -28.63 16.49
CA LYS A 64 -1.51 -29.53 15.55
C LYS A 64 -2.32 -30.64 16.23
N ARG A 65 -2.78 -30.40 17.45
CA ARG A 65 -3.69 -31.30 18.19
C ARG A 65 -5.05 -30.61 18.28
N PRO A 66 -5.87 -30.67 17.22
CA PRO A 66 -7.20 -30.08 17.29
C PRO A 66 -8.00 -30.86 18.32
N ARG A 67 -8.12 -30.31 19.53
CA ARG A 67 -9.20 -30.70 20.42
C ARG A 67 -10.46 -30.06 19.85
N ALA A 68 -11.50 -30.86 19.67
CA ALA A 68 -12.84 -30.37 19.36
C ALA A 68 -13.41 -29.64 20.58
N THR A 69 -12.83 -28.48 20.92
CA THR A 69 -13.48 -27.55 21.82
C THR A 69 -14.45 -26.76 20.96
N THR A 70 -15.73 -27.08 21.05
CA THR A 70 -16.83 -26.19 20.70
C THR A 70 -16.75 -24.99 21.65
N PHE A 71 -15.83 -24.08 21.32
CA PHE A 71 -15.76 -22.80 21.98
C PHE A 71 -16.99 -22.01 21.55
N ASP A 72 -17.75 -21.54 22.54
CA ASP A 72 -18.97 -20.77 22.30
C ASP A 72 -18.67 -19.57 21.38
N ARG A 73 -19.51 -19.38 20.35
CA ARG A 73 -19.30 -18.32 19.36
C ARG A 73 -19.41 -16.95 19.99
N ASP A 74 -20.30 -16.78 20.95
CA ASP A 74 -20.52 -15.50 21.61
C ASP A 74 -19.35 -15.18 22.57
N ALA A 75 -18.87 -16.17 23.31
CA ALA A 75 -17.64 -16.06 24.09
C ALA A 75 -16.43 -15.69 23.22
N LEU A 76 -16.27 -16.33 22.05
CA LEU A 76 -15.22 -15.96 21.11
C LEU A 76 -15.35 -14.52 20.64
N GLN A 77 -16.56 -14.10 20.29
CA GLN A 77 -16.81 -12.74 19.84
C GLN A 77 -16.46 -11.72 20.94
N ARG A 78 -16.85 -11.96 22.20
CA ARG A 78 -16.47 -11.13 23.35
C ARG A 78 -14.96 -11.02 23.50
N VAL A 79 -14.25 -12.15 23.46
CA VAL A 79 -12.78 -12.18 23.56
C VAL A 79 -12.12 -11.40 22.41
N LEU A 80 -12.59 -11.56 21.17
CA LEU A 80 -12.01 -10.85 20.02
C LEU A 80 -12.30 -9.35 20.06
N VAL A 81 -13.51 -8.93 20.44
CA VAL A 81 -13.86 -7.51 20.66
C VAL A 81 -12.95 -6.92 21.72
N TRP A 82 -12.79 -7.62 22.84
CA TRP A 82 -11.89 -7.18 23.90
C TRP A 82 -10.44 -7.14 23.41
N LEU A 83 -9.91 -8.15 22.71
CA LEU A 83 -8.51 -8.14 22.25
C LEU A 83 -8.24 -7.04 21.22
N THR A 84 -9.18 -6.73 20.33
CA THR A 84 -9.01 -5.74 19.25
C THR A 84 -9.29 -4.29 19.67
N ALA A 85 -10.01 -4.05 20.77
CA ALA A 85 -10.50 -2.71 21.11
C ALA A 85 -9.43 -1.61 21.21
N ASP A 86 -8.23 -1.87 21.75
CA ASP A 86 -7.21 -0.79 21.83
C ASP A 86 -6.58 -0.52 20.48
N GLU A 87 -6.39 -1.54 19.64
CA GLU A 87 -5.83 -1.38 18.30
C GLU A 87 -6.81 -0.60 17.41
N LEU A 88 -8.11 -0.89 17.54
CA LEU A 88 -9.16 -0.12 16.88
C LEU A 88 -9.19 1.33 17.37
N ARG A 89 -9.19 1.56 18.70
CA ARG A 89 -9.20 2.91 19.28
C ARG A 89 -7.96 3.71 18.90
N ALA A 90 -6.77 3.12 19.00
CA ALA A 90 -5.52 3.75 18.60
C ALA A 90 -5.49 4.06 17.10
N GLY A 91 -6.00 3.14 16.27
CA GLY A 91 -6.13 3.35 14.84
C GLY A 91 -7.09 4.50 14.50
N GLU A 92 -8.24 4.57 15.16
CA GLU A 92 -9.23 5.65 14.97
C GLU A 92 -8.68 7.01 15.40
N GLN A 93 -8.02 7.10 16.56
CA GLN A 93 -7.35 8.32 17.03
C GLN A 93 -6.24 8.77 16.06
N ALA A 94 -5.44 7.83 15.58
CA ALA A 94 -4.41 8.13 14.58
C ALA A 94 -5.02 8.58 13.25
N LEU A 95 -6.14 7.99 12.84
CA LEU A 95 -6.84 8.33 11.61
C LEU A 95 -7.50 9.71 11.67
N SER A 96 -8.07 10.08 12.82
CA SER A 96 -8.60 11.44 13.06
C SER A 96 -7.49 12.49 13.13
N GLY A 97 -6.33 12.14 13.66
CA GLY A 97 -5.14 13.01 13.69
C GLY A 97 -4.29 12.98 12.43
N GLU A 98 -4.78 12.40 11.33
CA GLU A 98 -4.08 12.26 10.03
C GLU A 98 -2.71 11.56 10.09
N HIS A 99 -2.45 10.80 11.16
CA HIS A 99 -1.27 9.96 11.33
C HIS A 99 -1.46 8.61 10.61
N LEU A 100 -1.61 8.66 9.29
CA LEU A 100 -2.06 7.52 8.47
C LEU A 100 -1.20 6.26 8.64
N SER A 101 0.13 6.37 8.72
CA SER A 101 1.01 5.21 8.91
C SER A 101 0.77 4.52 10.27
N ARG A 102 0.47 5.28 11.33
CA ARG A 102 0.14 4.73 12.64
C ARG A 102 -1.26 4.10 12.64
N ALA A 103 -2.20 4.69 11.91
CA ALA A 103 -3.55 4.15 11.73
C ALA A 103 -3.50 2.79 11.01
N ILE A 104 -2.81 2.72 9.86
CA ILE A 104 -2.59 1.49 9.08
C ILE A 104 -2.01 0.38 9.97
N ALA A 105 -0.89 0.65 10.65
CA ALA A 105 -0.23 -0.33 11.50
C ALA A 105 -1.13 -0.86 12.64
N SER A 106 -2.01 0.00 13.18
CA SER A 106 -2.93 -0.39 14.26
C SER A 106 -4.08 -1.26 13.71
N PHE A 107 -4.66 -0.93 12.57
CA PHE A 107 -5.71 -1.77 11.98
C PHE A 107 -5.16 -3.10 11.44
N GLU A 108 -3.93 -3.14 10.93
CA GLU A 108 -3.25 -4.39 10.59
C GLU A 108 -3.02 -5.28 11.83
N ARG A 109 -2.66 -4.69 12.97
CA ARG A 109 -2.60 -5.44 14.25
C ARG A 109 -3.97 -5.98 14.65
N ALA A 110 -5.04 -5.20 14.51
CA ALA A 110 -6.39 -5.65 14.77
C ALA A 110 -6.78 -6.85 13.87
N LEU A 111 -6.50 -6.77 12.57
CA LEU A 111 -6.78 -7.86 11.63
C LEU A 111 -5.91 -9.11 11.83
N ARG A 112 -4.70 -8.96 12.37
CA ARG A 112 -3.89 -10.12 12.80
C ARG A 112 -4.50 -10.87 13.98
N ILE A 113 -5.18 -10.15 14.88
CA ILE A 113 -5.91 -10.74 16.02
C ILE A 113 -7.21 -11.39 15.53
N ASP A 114 -7.99 -10.65 14.73
CA ASP A 114 -9.22 -11.13 14.10
C ASP A 114 -9.28 -10.78 12.62
N GLY A 115 -8.88 -11.73 11.77
CA GLY A 115 -8.88 -11.53 10.32
C GLY A 115 -10.28 -11.44 9.71
N ARG A 116 -11.35 -11.70 10.48
CA ARG A 116 -12.75 -11.62 10.00
C ARG A 116 -13.40 -10.28 10.33
N GLY A 117 -12.73 -9.41 11.10
CA GLY A 117 -13.31 -8.17 11.60
C GLY A 117 -13.63 -7.16 10.49
N SER A 118 -14.90 -7.07 10.10
CA SER A 118 -15.37 -6.17 9.02
C SER A 118 -15.11 -4.69 9.31
N ARG A 119 -15.26 -4.25 10.58
CA ARG A 119 -14.94 -2.87 10.99
C ARG A 119 -13.46 -2.54 10.81
N ALA A 120 -12.56 -3.44 11.24
CA ALA A 120 -11.12 -3.24 11.09
C ALA A 120 -10.73 -3.20 9.60
N ALA A 121 -11.35 -4.05 8.77
CA ALA A 121 -11.13 -4.06 7.33
C ALA A 121 -11.55 -2.73 6.67
N LEU A 122 -12.76 -2.23 6.99
CA LEU A 122 -13.25 -0.95 6.49
C LEU A 122 -12.32 0.22 6.88
N LEU A 123 -11.88 0.25 8.15
CA LEU A 123 -11.01 1.32 8.66
C LEU A 123 -9.61 1.27 8.05
N LEU A 124 -9.04 0.07 7.85
CA LEU A 124 -7.78 -0.10 7.16
C LEU A 124 -7.87 0.36 5.70
N ALA A 125 -8.92 -0.04 4.97
CA ALA A 125 -9.15 0.42 3.60
C ALA A 125 -9.24 1.94 3.51
N MET A 126 -9.95 2.58 4.45
CA MET A 126 -10.04 4.04 4.53
C MET A 126 -8.68 4.70 4.79
N ALA A 127 -7.86 4.12 5.67
CA ALA A 127 -6.53 4.64 5.97
C ALA A 127 -5.57 4.51 4.77
N LEU A 128 -5.59 3.36 4.07
CA LEU A 128 -4.84 3.13 2.83
C LEU A 128 -5.26 4.12 1.74
N TYR A 129 -6.56 4.25 1.48
CA TYR A 129 -7.09 5.19 0.50
C TYR A 129 -6.65 6.63 0.80
N ARG A 130 -6.79 7.10 2.05
CA ARG A 130 -6.32 8.44 2.43
C ARG A 130 -4.80 8.60 2.26
N SER A 131 -4.03 7.56 2.52
CA SER A 131 -2.57 7.58 2.34
C SER A 131 -2.21 7.76 0.87
N VAL A 132 -2.91 7.07 -0.02
CA VAL A 132 -2.78 7.21 -1.47
C VAL A 132 -3.14 8.62 -1.93
N ILE A 133 -4.27 9.18 -1.47
CA ILE A 133 -4.66 10.55 -1.84
C ILE A 133 -3.59 11.56 -1.41
N ARG A 134 -3.04 11.41 -0.19
CA ARG A 134 -1.95 12.26 0.29
C ARG A 134 -0.72 12.12 -0.59
N GLU A 135 -0.27 10.90 -0.86
CA GLU A 135 0.89 10.60 -1.71
C GLU A 135 0.77 11.27 -3.09
N LEU A 136 -0.41 11.17 -3.71
CA LEU A 136 -0.68 11.77 -5.02
C LEU A 136 -0.77 13.30 -5.00
N SER A 137 -1.03 13.89 -3.84
CA SER A 137 -1.17 15.35 -3.68
C SER A 137 0.12 16.02 -3.25
N THR A 138 1.00 15.30 -2.54
CA THR A 138 2.24 15.86 -1.97
C THR A 138 3.48 15.64 -2.83
N HIS A 139 3.47 14.64 -3.70
CA HIS A 139 4.65 14.30 -4.51
C HIS A 139 4.37 14.54 -6.00
N ASP A 140 5.30 15.23 -6.67
CA ASP A 140 5.27 15.38 -8.13
C ASP A 140 5.54 14.03 -8.83
N GLU A 141 6.36 13.18 -8.19
CA GLU A 141 6.68 11.83 -8.65
C GLU A 141 6.27 10.75 -7.64
N PRO A 142 4.96 10.46 -7.47
CA PRO A 142 4.50 9.40 -6.57
C PRO A 142 5.04 8.03 -6.96
N GLU A 143 5.23 7.18 -5.94
CA GLU A 143 5.64 5.77 -6.07
C GLU A 143 4.48 4.91 -6.61
N LEU A 144 4.20 5.01 -7.91
CA LEU A 144 3.00 4.45 -8.54
C LEU A 144 2.74 2.97 -8.22
N ASN A 145 3.78 2.13 -8.19
CA ASN A 145 3.60 0.70 -7.92
C ASN A 145 3.05 0.45 -6.50
N ARG A 146 3.61 1.12 -5.50
CA ARG A 146 3.13 1.04 -4.13
C ARG A 146 1.72 1.60 -4.00
N THR A 147 1.45 2.76 -4.63
CA THR A 147 0.13 3.36 -4.63
C THR A 147 -0.93 2.43 -5.23
N TYR A 148 -0.59 1.67 -6.28
CA TYR A 148 -1.46 0.65 -6.84
C TYR A 148 -1.74 -0.49 -5.88
N THR A 149 -0.68 -1.06 -5.29
CA THR A 149 -0.81 -2.15 -4.31
C THR A 149 -1.70 -1.73 -3.15
N ASP A 150 -1.54 -0.50 -2.63
CA ASP A 150 -2.34 0.02 -1.52
C ASP A 150 -3.83 0.16 -1.90
N LEU A 151 -4.14 0.57 -3.13
CA LEU A 151 -5.54 0.65 -3.60
C LEU A 151 -6.15 -0.73 -3.86
N ASP A 152 -5.38 -1.68 -4.40
CA ASP A 152 -5.84 -3.05 -4.62
C ASP A 152 -6.14 -3.73 -3.28
N GLN A 153 -5.25 -3.58 -2.31
CA GLN A 153 -5.48 -4.04 -0.93
C GLN A 153 -6.70 -3.35 -0.30
N ALA A 154 -6.90 -2.06 -0.53
CA ALA A 154 -8.07 -1.35 -0.03
C ALA A 154 -9.38 -1.95 -0.60
N LEU A 155 -9.43 -2.30 -1.89
CA LEU A 155 -10.62 -2.94 -2.49
C LEU A 155 -10.91 -4.30 -1.86
N GLU A 156 -9.90 -5.16 -1.70
CA GLU A 156 -10.08 -6.48 -1.07
C GLU A 156 -10.65 -6.37 0.36
N LEU A 157 -10.18 -5.37 1.11
CA LEU A 157 -10.67 -5.09 2.46
C LEU A 157 -12.11 -4.54 2.45
N LEU A 158 -12.49 -3.77 1.44
CA LEU A 158 -13.85 -3.25 1.30
C LEU A 158 -14.84 -4.35 0.92
N ASP A 159 -14.44 -5.28 0.05
CA ASP A 159 -15.24 -6.46 -0.29
C ASP A 159 -15.49 -7.31 0.96
N ARG A 160 -14.46 -7.51 1.79
CA ARG A 160 -14.61 -8.18 3.09
C ARG A 160 -15.54 -7.40 4.02
N ALA A 161 -15.39 -6.09 4.12
CA ALA A 161 -16.25 -5.27 4.98
C ALA A 161 -17.73 -5.28 4.53
N ALA A 162 -17.98 -5.38 3.22
CA ALA A 162 -19.31 -5.40 2.63
C ALA A 162 -20.12 -6.68 2.95
N LEU A 163 -19.45 -7.74 3.43
CA LEU A 163 -20.12 -8.93 3.97
C LEU A 163 -20.95 -8.60 5.22
N ASP A 164 -20.62 -7.54 5.94
CA ASP A 164 -21.36 -7.05 7.11
C ASP A 164 -22.47 -6.06 6.66
N PRO A 165 -23.77 -6.41 6.79
CA PRO A 165 -24.87 -5.60 6.25
C PRO A 165 -24.88 -4.12 6.67
N PRO A 166 -24.60 -3.74 7.94
CA PRO A 166 -24.55 -2.35 8.37
C PRO A 166 -23.40 -1.55 7.74
N LEU A 167 -22.30 -2.21 7.36
CA LEU A 167 -21.13 -1.54 6.77
C LEU A 167 -21.18 -1.49 5.25
N ARG A 168 -22.00 -2.33 4.62
CA ARG A 168 -22.10 -2.47 3.16
C ARG A 168 -22.29 -1.15 2.40
N PRO A 169 -23.20 -0.22 2.78
CA PRO A 169 -23.37 1.04 2.05
C PRO A 169 -22.08 1.87 2.04
N ARG A 170 -21.42 1.98 3.20
CA ARG A 170 -20.19 2.75 3.37
C ARG A 170 -19.00 2.10 2.66
N ALA A 171 -18.93 0.77 2.69
CA ALA A 171 -17.91 0.02 1.94
C ALA A 171 -18.07 0.24 0.42
N ALA A 172 -19.30 0.16 -0.10
CA ALA A 172 -19.58 0.38 -1.52
C ALA A 172 -19.28 1.81 -1.98
N GLU A 173 -19.58 2.83 -1.17
CA GLU A 173 -19.25 4.22 -1.46
C GLU A 173 -17.73 4.41 -1.57
N LEU A 174 -16.98 3.90 -0.59
CA LEU A 174 -15.52 4.01 -0.57
C LEU A 174 -14.88 3.21 -1.70
N ALA A 175 -15.42 2.04 -2.06
CA ALA A 175 -14.92 1.22 -3.18
C ALA A 175 -15.01 1.99 -4.51
N ARG A 176 -16.14 2.67 -4.76
CA ARG A 176 -16.27 3.55 -5.95
C ARG A 176 -15.25 4.68 -5.95
N ALA A 177 -14.90 5.23 -4.79
CA ALA A 177 -13.89 6.27 -4.69
C ALA A 177 -12.47 5.73 -4.98
N VAL A 178 -12.15 4.55 -4.44
CA VAL A 178 -10.90 3.82 -4.71
C VAL A 178 -10.77 3.49 -6.20
N ASP A 179 -11.83 2.97 -6.84
CA ASP A 179 -11.83 2.65 -8.27
C ASP A 179 -11.60 3.88 -9.16
N ARG A 180 -12.21 5.02 -8.83
CA ARG A 180 -11.95 6.28 -9.54
C ARG A 180 -10.47 6.65 -9.47
N GLN A 181 -9.82 6.48 -8.33
CA GLN A 181 -8.39 6.78 -8.20
C GLN A 181 -7.50 5.78 -8.94
N ARG A 182 -7.86 4.49 -8.98
CA ARG A 182 -7.16 3.50 -9.82
C ARG A 182 -7.16 3.92 -11.29
N GLN A 183 -8.29 4.45 -11.79
CA GLN A 183 -8.36 4.96 -13.17
C GLN A 183 -7.47 6.19 -13.39
N VAL A 184 -7.37 7.09 -12.41
CA VAL A 184 -6.44 8.24 -12.47
C VAL A 184 -4.99 7.76 -12.52
N LEU A 185 -4.60 6.83 -11.65
CA LEU A 185 -3.26 6.23 -11.66
C LEU A 185 -2.96 5.51 -12.98
N ALA A 186 -3.95 4.88 -13.62
CA ALA A 186 -3.76 4.20 -14.90
C ALA A 186 -3.39 5.20 -15.99
N ARG A 187 -4.08 6.34 -16.02
CA ARG A 187 -3.76 7.44 -16.93
C ARG A 187 -2.38 8.04 -16.64
N LEU A 188 -2.03 8.25 -15.36
CA LEU A 188 -0.70 8.76 -14.97
C LEU A 188 0.43 7.79 -15.37
N ARG A 189 0.25 6.49 -15.14
CA ARG A 189 1.23 5.47 -15.54
C ARG A 189 1.41 5.43 -17.05
N GLN A 190 0.31 5.44 -17.80
CA GLN A 190 0.37 5.53 -19.26
C GLN A 190 1.09 6.79 -19.72
N ARG A 191 0.80 7.95 -19.10
CA ARG A 191 1.49 9.20 -19.39
C ARG A 191 2.99 9.12 -19.11
N ARG A 192 3.43 8.54 -17.98
CA ARG A 192 4.86 8.36 -17.69
C ARG A 192 5.57 7.44 -18.69
N VAL A 193 4.96 6.31 -19.04
CA VAL A 193 5.51 5.41 -20.07
C VAL A 193 5.68 6.17 -21.39
N ARG A 194 4.66 6.94 -21.76
CA ARG A 194 4.67 7.78 -22.96
C ARG A 194 5.75 8.87 -22.92
N SER A 195 5.89 9.58 -21.80
CA SER A 195 6.92 10.63 -21.63
C SER A 195 8.33 10.06 -21.61
N ARG A 196 8.54 8.87 -21.04
CA ARG A 196 9.84 8.18 -21.05
C ARG A 196 10.26 7.80 -22.47
N ALA A 197 9.33 7.24 -23.26
CA ALA A 197 9.57 6.94 -24.66
C ALA A 197 9.99 8.21 -25.42
N LEU A 198 9.25 9.31 -25.25
CA LEU A 198 9.59 10.61 -25.85
C LEU A 198 10.98 11.11 -25.43
N GLY A 199 11.32 11.02 -24.14
CA GLY A 199 12.62 11.43 -23.61
C GLY A 199 13.78 10.63 -24.21
N GLU A 200 13.59 9.32 -24.45
CA GLU A 200 14.57 8.48 -25.12
C GLU A 200 14.84 8.94 -26.57
N TYR A 201 13.79 9.28 -27.32
CA TYR A 201 13.94 9.80 -28.68
C TYR A 201 14.61 11.17 -28.72
N ILE A 202 14.24 12.08 -27.82
CA ILE A 202 14.92 13.38 -27.66
C ILE A 202 16.40 13.16 -27.33
N GLY A 203 16.71 12.23 -26.42
CA GLY A 203 18.08 11.88 -26.05
C GLY A 203 18.88 11.36 -27.25
N ARG A 204 18.31 10.46 -28.05
CA ARG A 204 18.95 9.95 -29.28
C ARG A 204 19.18 11.06 -30.31
N TYR A 205 18.21 11.96 -30.50
CA TYR A 205 18.35 13.11 -31.39
C TYR A 205 19.43 14.08 -30.90
N ASN A 206 19.43 14.45 -29.63
CA ASN A 206 20.44 15.34 -29.05
C ASN A 206 21.84 14.73 -29.14
N ALA A 207 22.00 13.44 -28.82
CA ALA A 207 23.27 12.74 -28.96
C ALA A 207 23.77 12.73 -30.42
N PHE A 208 22.86 12.60 -31.39
CA PHE A 208 23.19 12.75 -32.80
C PHE A 208 23.64 14.18 -33.12
N MET A 209 22.90 15.19 -32.67
CA MET A 209 23.21 16.61 -32.92
C MET A 209 24.54 17.02 -32.29
N THR A 210 24.87 16.57 -31.08
CA THR A 210 26.17 16.81 -30.44
C THR A 210 27.32 16.25 -31.29
N ARG A 211 27.18 15.02 -31.81
CA ARG A 211 28.19 14.42 -32.71
C ARG A 211 28.32 15.17 -34.02
N TYR A 212 27.20 15.68 -34.55
CA TYR A 212 27.20 16.46 -35.79
C TYR A 212 27.82 17.85 -35.62
N HIS A 213 27.51 18.56 -34.53
CA HIS A 213 28.01 19.91 -34.25
C HIS A 213 29.40 19.93 -33.61
N GLY A 214 29.95 18.79 -33.17
CA GLY A 214 31.30 18.66 -32.59
C GLY A 214 32.47 18.97 -33.54
N GLY A 215 32.23 19.61 -34.69
CA GLY A 215 33.27 20.28 -35.50
C GLY A 215 34.14 19.38 -36.39
N ARG A 216 34.01 18.05 -36.33
CA ARG A 216 34.78 17.15 -37.21
C ARG A 216 34.04 16.93 -38.54
N MET A 217 34.72 17.19 -39.67
CA MET A 217 34.17 16.85 -40.99
C MET A 217 33.88 15.35 -41.06
N MET A 218 32.61 15.00 -41.33
CA MET A 218 32.20 13.61 -41.49
C MET A 218 32.75 13.03 -42.78
N ASN A 219 33.42 11.89 -42.69
CA ASN A 219 33.81 11.10 -43.86
C ASN A 219 32.57 10.43 -44.53
N SER A 220 32.75 9.84 -45.71
CA SER A 220 31.64 9.24 -46.49
C SER A 220 30.89 8.12 -45.73
N SER A 221 31.62 7.32 -44.95
CA SER A 221 31.03 6.27 -44.12
C SER A 221 30.20 6.84 -42.96
N GLU A 222 30.70 7.90 -42.32
CA GLU A 222 30.02 8.63 -41.25
C GLU A 222 28.76 9.34 -41.76
N LYS A 223 28.82 9.97 -42.95
CA LYS A 223 27.64 10.56 -43.62
C LYS A 223 26.58 9.48 -43.92
N SER A 224 27.00 8.31 -44.40
CA SER A 224 26.10 7.18 -44.67
C SER A 224 25.47 6.61 -43.40
N HIS A 225 26.24 6.51 -42.32
CA HIS A 225 25.75 6.10 -41.00
C HIS A 225 24.78 7.13 -40.40
N ALA A 226 25.08 8.44 -40.55
CA ALA A 226 24.23 9.54 -40.11
C ALA A 226 22.87 9.53 -40.84
N ARG A 227 22.87 9.36 -42.17
CA ARG A 227 21.64 9.24 -42.97
C ARG A 227 20.80 8.05 -42.52
N ARG A 228 21.41 6.88 -42.29
CA ARG A 228 20.70 5.68 -41.78
C ARG A 228 20.12 5.91 -40.39
N SER A 229 20.88 6.54 -39.50
CA SER A 229 20.42 6.86 -38.13
C SER A 229 19.23 7.82 -38.14
N LEU A 230 19.26 8.88 -38.95
CA LEU A 230 18.13 9.80 -39.09
C LEU A 230 16.93 9.18 -39.79
N ALA A 231 17.13 8.28 -40.76
CA ALA A 231 16.04 7.56 -41.41
C ALA A 231 15.32 6.64 -40.41
N ARG A 232 16.07 5.95 -39.55
CA ARG A 232 15.50 5.16 -38.43
C ARG A 232 14.74 6.05 -37.45
N LEU A 233 15.35 7.14 -36.99
CA LEU A 233 14.67 8.10 -36.10
C LEU A 233 13.38 8.67 -36.71
N SER A 234 13.39 9.00 -38.00
CA SER A 234 12.20 9.48 -38.71
C SER A 234 11.08 8.42 -38.78
N THR A 235 11.45 7.17 -39.07
CA THR A 235 10.52 6.03 -39.08
C THR A 235 9.91 5.79 -37.70
N ASP A 236 10.76 5.76 -36.67
CA ASP A 236 10.32 5.56 -35.28
C ASP A 236 9.43 6.70 -34.79
N LEU A 237 9.77 7.96 -35.10
CA LEU A 237 8.94 9.12 -34.80
C LEU A 237 7.60 9.08 -35.57
N GLY A 238 7.60 8.60 -36.81
CA GLY A 238 6.37 8.39 -37.60
C GLY A 238 5.45 7.36 -36.94
N ASN A 239 6.00 6.23 -36.51
CA ASN A 239 5.26 5.19 -35.79
C ASN A 239 4.74 5.70 -34.44
N LEU A 240 5.57 6.45 -33.70
CA LEU A 240 5.19 7.02 -32.42
C LEU A 240 4.09 8.08 -32.60
N ARG A 241 4.19 8.99 -33.57
CA ARG A 241 3.15 10.01 -33.85
C ARG A 241 1.77 9.42 -34.10
N ARG A 242 1.66 8.23 -34.68
CA ARG A 242 0.36 7.55 -34.89
C ARG A 242 -0.31 7.12 -33.58
N GLN A 243 0.45 7.01 -32.50
CA GLN A 243 -0.05 6.58 -31.19
C GLN A 243 -0.49 7.74 -30.29
N TYR A 244 -0.29 8.99 -30.73
CA TYR A 244 -0.51 10.20 -29.93
C TYR A 244 -1.40 11.19 -30.66
N PRO A 245 -2.47 11.71 -30.02
CA PRO A 245 -3.28 12.78 -30.61
C PRO A 245 -2.43 14.01 -30.90
N VAL A 246 -2.62 14.63 -32.07
CA VAL A 246 -1.82 15.78 -32.52
C VAL A 246 -1.91 16.96 -31.55
N ASP A 247 -3.08 17.16 -30.93
CA ASP A 247 -3.34 18.30 -30.03
C ASP A 247 -2.83 18.10 -28.59
N SER A 248 -2.35 16.89 -28.27
CA SER A 248 -1.74 16.62 -26.96
C SER A 248 -0.39 17.34 -26.83
N PRO A 249 0.04 17.75 -25.62
CA PRO A 249 1.37 18.33 -25.40
C PRO A 249 2.49 17.45 -25.96
N GLU A 250 2.38 16.13 -25.78
CA GLU A 250 3.31 15.14 -26.30
C GLU A 250 3.25 15.05 -27.84
N GLY A 251 2.06 15.10 -28.44
CA GLY A 251 1.86 15.11 -29.90
C GLY A 251 2.48 16.34 -30.57
N ARG A 252 2.27 17.54 -30.01
CA ARG A 252 2.90 18.78 -30.48
C ARG A 252 4.42 18.70 -30.45
N ARG A 253 4.99 18.18 -29.36
CA ARG A 253 6.44 18.00 -29.22
C ARG A 253 7.01 16.97 -30.22
N LEU A 254 6.27 15.91 -30.52
CA LEU A 254 6.65 14.95 -31.56
C LEU A 254 6.65 15.58 -32.97
N VAL A 255 5.73 16.51 -33.25
CA VAL A 255 5.70 17.25 -34.52
C VAL A 255 6.95 18.12 -34.64
N GLU A 256 7.34 18.83 -33.58
CA GLU A 256 8.56 19.66 -33.55
C GLU A 256 9.83 18.84 -33.81
N ILE A 257 9.98 17.70 -33.12
CA ILE A 257 11.15 16.83 -33.29
C ILE A 257 11.16 16.22 -34.70
N ALA A 258 10.00 15.80 -35.22
CA ALA A 258 9.90 15.27 -36.58
C ALA A 258 10.31 16.30 -37.63
N LYS A 259 9.92 17.57 -37.45
CA LYS A 259 10.36 18.68 -38.29
C LYS A 259 11.88 18.86 -38.21
N ALA A 260 12.44 18.89 -37.00
CA ALA A 260 13.88 19.04 -36.80
C ALA A 260 14.69 17.89 -37.42
N VAL A 261 14.19 16.65 -37.36
CA VAL A 261 14.79 15.49 -38.03
C VAL A 261 14.71 15.61 -39.56
N ALA A 262 13.57 16.05 -40.10
CA ALA A 262 13.38 16.24 -41.54
C ALA A 262 14.31 17.33 -42.10
N ASP A 263 14.41 18.46 -41.40
CA ASP A 263 15.31 19.56 -41.76
C ASP A 263 16.77 19.08 -41.79
N MET A 264 17.15 18.21 -40.85
CA MET A 264 18.49 17.65 -40.79
C MET A 264 18.78 16.65 -41.91
N GLN A 265 17.80 15.82 -42.26
CA GLN A 265 17.89 14.93 -43.42
C GLN A 265 18.05 15.73 -44.73
N ALA A 266 17.38 16.88 -44.86
CA ALA A 266 17.54 17.77 -46.01
C ALA A 266 18.96 18.38 -46.04
N LYS A 267 19.47 18.88 -44.91
CA LYS A 267 20.85 19.38 -44.79
C LYS A 267 21.88 18.33 -45.20
N LEU A 268 21.77 17.10 -44.72
CA LEU A 268 22.68 16.01 -45.09
C LEU A 268 22.56 15.52 -46.55
N ARG A 269 21.46 15.82 -47.23
CA ARG A 269 21.31 15.58 -48.68
C ARG A 269 22.04 16.64 -49.50
N ASN A 270 22.08 17.89 -49.03
CA ASN A 270 22.66 19.03 -49.74
C ASN A 270 24.18 19.19 -49.55
N ILE A 271 24.83 18.38 -48.69
CA ILE A 271 26.31 18.37 -48.50
C ILE A 271 26.96 17.31 -49.42
N VAL A 272 26.69 17.45 -50.73
CA VAL A 272 27.40 16.77 -51.82
C VAL A 272 28.36 17.77 -52.43
#